data_AF-A0A212FPS3-F1
#
_entry.id   AF-A0A212FPS3-F1
#
_cell.length_a   1.000
_cell.length_b   1.000
_cell.length_c   1.000
_cell.angle_alpha   90.00
_cell.angle_beta   90.00
_cell.angle_gamma   90.00
#
_symmetry.space_group_name_H-M   'P 1'
#
loop_
_entity.id
_entity.type
_entity.pdbx_description
1 polymer ?
#
loop_
_entity_poly.entity_id
_entity_poly.type
_entity_poly.pdbx_seq_one_letter_code
_entity_poly.pdbx_strand_id
1 'polypeptide(L)'
;MCDNLKILKQGAEAKLYICNYLGKPTLIKERFRKHYRHPDLDTSITKERMKNEARSIVRCKSAGIKTPSLYLADFDRRRIYMQHFERSITVKDFLIYYKKVDNSRGDHDSLGSLLKSIGETVRKLHDNNIIHGDLTTSNMLLTEKEPSDIEDDTKWLNDKNVELVLIDFGLSFIDSSTEDKGVDLYVLERALISTHNDYQDLFEKIFYVYKCYSKSNIKEIISKFEDVRARGRKRTMNPSGGLGSCMWILGENQNMRIGLLKRCFRLNTSTKSVIKRCLSSQEAIERRHHLFILEKKRQLDTVGRIEKIEVKYKGIPKECTLVMNKDISTPYECARHFSEWHMESSALALVDGTVYWDMHRPLTGNCTLEFQSFNIAEPQQVNKAFWRTCSLVLGACATAAFKDSVPVHLHSFPGPDIRSGSFIYDIDLPSLPDWKPTPQELYTLSAEYVQLCRKKINLERLDVSEELALEMFVDNEHKAKQIPSIARNNGKVTLYKVDKHIDISKGPMISNTGQIGRVTITSVHKLTGGGVSDPPQLYRFQGVALPTGVILNHFAFSILTDRAKKLNPARSPMSPLSEAHSQDKAAARV
;
A
#
# COMPACT_ATOMS: atom_id res chain seq x y z
N MET A 1 -35.81 33.48 -0.81
CA MET A 1 -34.68 32.79 -1.48
C MET A 1 -33.44 33.64 -1.25
N CYS A 2 -32.25 33.04 -1.09
CA CYS A 2 -31.02 33.82 -0.92
C CYS A 2 -30.56 34.30 -2.30
N ASP A 3 -30.94 35.50 -2.70
CA ASP A 3 -30.84 35.95 -4.10
C ASP A 3 -29.46 36.46 -4.55
N ASN A 4 -28.39 36.23 -3.77
CA ASN A 4 -27.00 36.34 -4.24
C ASN A 4 -26.05 35.57 -3.29
N LEU A 5 -25.54 34.42 -3.72
CA LEU A 5 -24.59 33.63 -2.93
C LEU A 5 -23.16 34.16 -3.10
N LYS A 6 -22.60 34.78 -2.06
CA LYS A 6 -21.20 35.23 -2.06
C LYS A 6 -20.29 34.04 -1.74
N ILE A 7 -19.35 33.72 -2.63
CA ILE A 7 -18.34 32.68 -2.38
C ILE A 7 -17.41 33.17 -1.26
N LEU A 8 -17.28 32.39 -0.19
CA LEU A 8 -16.30 32.62 0.87
C LEU A 8 -14.98 31.93 0.52
N LYS A 9 -15.04 30.64 0.17
CA LYS A 9 -13.85 29.81 -0.08
C LYS A 9 -14.21 28.61 -0.95
N GLN A 10 -13.26 28.17 -1.78
CA GLN A 10 -13.39 26.95 -2.56
C GLN A 10 -12.30 25.94 -2.14
N GLY A 11 -12.72 24.76 -1.70
CA GLY A 11 -11.82 23.64 -1.41
C GLY A 11 -11.78 22.63 -2.55
N ALA A 12 -11.15 21.47 -2.32
CA ALA A 12 -11.11 20.36 -3.28
C ALA A 12 -12.42 19.55 -3.33
N GLU A 13 -13.21 19.59 -2.26
CA GLU A 13 -14.45 18.80 -2.13
C GLU A 13 -15.74 19.60 -2.23
N ALA A 14 -15.69 20.89 -1.88
CA ALA A 14 -16.88 21.74 -1.78
C ALA A 14 -16.57 23.22 -2.01
N LYS A 15 -17.61 23.99 -2.36
CA LYS A 15 -17.64 25.45 -2.30
C LYS A 15 -18.37 25.89 -1.03
N LEU A 16 -17.84 26.92 -0.38
CA LEU A 16 -18.45 27.58 0.76
C LEU A 16 -19.01 28.93 0.32
N TYR A 17 -20.27 29.18 0.64
CA TYR A 17 -20.94 30.46 0.40
C TYR A 17 -21.44 31.04 1.70
N ILE A 18 -21.48 32.37 1.79
CA ILE A 18 -22.15 33.09 2.87
C ILE A 18 -23.43 33.70 2.32
N CYS A 19 -24.51 33.59 3.10
CA CYS A 19 -25.78 34.25 2.84
C CYS A 19 -26.54 34.49 4.14
N ASN A 20 -27.66 35.21 4.05
CA ASN A 20 -28.64 35.27 5.12
C ASN A 20 -29.80 34.31 4.80
N TYR A 21 -29.99 33.26 5.59
CA TYR A 21 -31.06 32.27 5.42
C TYR A 21 -32.02 32.34 6.60
N LEU A 22 -33.30 32.59 6.33
CA LEU A 22 -34.35 32.79 7.35
C LEU A 22 -33.98 33.84 8.41
N GLY A 23 -33.34 34.94 8.00
CA GLY A 23 -32.91 36.02 8.89
C GLY A 23 -31.67 35.70 9.73
N LYS A 24 -31.01 34.55 9.51
CA LYS A 24 -29.81 34.13 10.23
C LYS A 24 -28.56 34.12 9.33
N PRO A 25 -27.41 34.63 9.81
CA PRO A 25 -26.12 34.46 9.14
C PRO A 25 -25.81 32.98 8.90
N THR A 26 -25.63 32.61 7.62
CA THR A 26 -25.59 31.22 7.18
C THR A 26 -24.43 30.95 6.25
N LEU A 27 -23.72 29.85 6.53
CA LEU A 27 -22.71 29.24 5.68
C LEU A 27 -23.36 28.09 4.91
N ILE A 28 -23.23 28.10 3.59
CA ILE A 28 -23.65 27.00 2.72
C ILE A 28 -22.41 26.23 2.27
N LYS A 29 -22.35 24.94 2.60
CA LYS A 29 -21.36 24.01 2.04
C LYS A 29 -21.99 23.23 0.90
N GLU A 30 -21.57 23.51 -0.33
CA GLU A 30 -22.03 22.84 -1.56
C GLU A 30 -20.98 21.85 -2.05
N ARG A 31 -21.31 20.55 -2.07
CA ARG A 31 -20.38 19.50 -2.54
C ARG A 31 -20.36 19.43 -4.07
N PHE A 32 -19.17 19.25 -4.65
CA PHE A 32 -19.02 19.14 -6.10
C PHE A 32 -19.60 17.86 -6.67
N ARG A 33 -20.06 17.94 -7.93
CA ARG A 33 -20.28 16.74 -8.76
C ARG A 33 -18.95 16.15 -9.19
N LYS A 34 -18.75 14.87 -8.87
CA LYS A 34 -17.55 14.14 -9.29
C LYS A 34 -17.85 13.46 -10.62
N HIS A 35 -17.42 14.09 -11.72
CA HIS A 35 -17.70 13.65 -13.10
C HIS A 35 -17.10 12.29 -13.46
N TYR A 36 -16.13 11.80 -12.68
CA TYR A 36 -15.55 10.47 -12.86
C TYR A 36 -16.41 9.34 -12.28
N ARG A 37 -17.49 9.65 -11.54
CA ARG A 37 -18.41 8.66 -10.96
C ARG A 37 -19.70 8.60 -11.79
N HIS A 38 -20.29 7.41 -11.89
CA HIS A 38 -21.63 7.25 -12.46
C HIS A 38 -22.63 8.18 -11.75
N PRO A 39 -23.53 8.90 -12.46
CA PRO A 39 -24.43 9.89 -11.85
C PRO A 39 -25.24 9.37 -10.65
N ASP A 40 -25.78 8.16 -10.76
CA ASP A 40 -26.60 7.56 -9.70
C ASP A 40 -25.76 7.20 -8.47
N LEU A 41 -24.56 6.64 -8.70
CA LEU A 41 -23.61 6.29 -7.65
C LEU A 41 -23.10 7.55 -6.93
N ASP A 42 -22.75 8.59 -7.69
CA ASP A 42 -22.31 9.86 -7.13
C ASP A 42 -23.41 10.52 -6.27
N THR A 43 -24.66 10.46 -6.74
CA THR A 43 -25.82 10.97 -6.01
C THR A 43 -26.04 10.18 -4.72
N SER A 44 -26.00 8.85 -4.78
CA SER A 44 -26.14 7.98 -3.60
C SER A 44 -25.03 8.24 -2.57
N ILE A 45 -23.76 8.21 -2.98
CA ILE A 45 -22.60 8.43 -2.09
C ILE A 45 -22.63 9.84 -1.50
N THR A 46 -22.92 10.86 -2.31
CA THR A 46 -22.96 12.25 -1.83
C THR A 46 -24.07 12.45 -0.82
N LYS A 47 -25.25 11.89 -1.07
CA LYS A 47 -26.39 11.92 -0.13
C LYS A 47 -26.04 11.24 1.19
N GLU A 48 -25.40 10.08 1.15
CA GLU A 48 -24.98 9.36 2.35
C GLU A 48 -23.94 10.17 3.16
N ARG A 49 -22.91 10.70 2.49
CA ARG A 49 -21.89 11.55 3.13
C ARG A 49 -22.49 12.80 3.77
N MET A 50 -23.38 13.50 3.06
CA MET A 50 -24.06 14.67 3.62
C MET A 50 -24.95 14.32 4.80
N LYS A 51 -25.65 13.18 4.74
CA LYS A 51 -26.47 12.70 5.85
C LYS A 51 -25.60 12.33 7.06
N ASN A 52 -24.44 11.74 6.85
CA ASN A 52 -23.48 11.43 7.91
C ASN A 52 -22.93 12.70 8.54
N GLU A 53 -22.45 13.65 7.74
CA GLU A 53 -21.94 14.94 8.20
C GLU A 53 -22.99 15.72 9.02
N ALA A 54 -24.22 15.82 8.52
CA ALA A 54 -25.31 16.48 9.24
C ALA A 54 -25.64 15.77 10.56
N ARG A 55 -25.72 14.43 10.57
CA ARG A 55 -25.98 13.66 11.79
C ARG A 55 -24.85 13.79 12.81
N SER A 56 -23.60 13.82 12.38
CA SER A 56 -22.45 13.98 13.25
C SER A 56 -22.44 15.33 13.95
N ILE A 57 -22.78 16.42 13.24
CA ILE A 57 -22.93 17.75 13.84
C ILE A 57 -24.00 17.73 14.95
N VAL A 58 -25.19 17.17 14.67
CA VAL A 58 -26.26 17.08 15.67
C VAL A 58 -25.83 16.26 16.89
N ARG A 59 -25.17 15.12 16.67
CA ARG A 59 -24.68 14.25 17.76
C ARG A 59 -23.64 14.93 18.63
N CYS A 60 -22.68 15.64 18.02
CA CYS A 60 -21.71 16.43 18.77
C CYS A 60 -22.42 17.48 19.64
N LYS A 61 -23.41 18.17 19.07
CA LYS A 61 -24.22 19.15 19.81
C LYS A 61 -24.96 18.51 20.98
N SER A 62 -25.57 17.34 20.79
CA SER A 62 -26.23 16.57 21.86
C SER A 62 -25.25 16.08 22.94
N ALA A 63 -23.99 15.82 22.58
CA ALA A 63 -22.91 15.47 23.50
C ALA A 63 -22.29 16.69 24.24
N GLY A 64 -22.86 17.89 24.08
CA GLY A 64 -22.36 19.12 24.69
C GLY A 64 -21.10 19.68 24.03
N ILE A 65 -20.80 19.26 22.80
CA ILE A 65 -19.70 19.76 21.99
C ILE A 65 -20.23 20.86 21.07
N LYS A 66 -19.61 22.04 21.12
CA LYS A 66 -20.03 23.17 20.30
C LYS A 66 -19.70 22.92 18.83
N THR A 67 -20.74 23.04 18.01
CA THR A 67 -20.70 22.85 16.55
C THR A 67 -21.67 23.85 15.91
N PRO A 68 -21.52 24.17 14.61
CA PRO A 68 -22.46 25.01 13.89
C PRO A 68 -23.89 24.46 14.01
N SER A 69 -24.86 25.35 14.26
CA SER A 69 -26.27 24.96 14.19
C SER A 69 -26.67 24.66 12.75
N LEU A 70 -27.29 23.51 12.49
CA LEU A 70 -27.81 23.18 11.16
C LEU A 70 -29.16 23.86 10.92
N TYR A 71 -29.31 24.47 9.74
CA TYR A 71 -30.56 25.12 9.33
C TYR A 71 -31.31 24.32 8.26
N LEU A 72 -30.58 23.69 7.33
CA LEU A 72 -31.16 22.87 6.26
C LEU A 72 -30.10 21.91 5.69
N ALA A 73 -30.50 20.68 5.37
CA ALA A 73 -29.70 19.76 4.56
C ALA A 73 -30.48 19.44 3.27
N ASP A 74 -30.03 20.02 2.16
CA ASP A 74 -30.64 19.88 0.83
C ASP A 74 -29.81 18.90 0.00
N PHE A 75 -30.24 17.64 -0.02
CA PHE A 75 -29.52 16.57 -0.71
C PHE A 75 -29.60 16.67 -2.23
N ASP A 76 -30.66 17.28 -2.76
CA ASP A 76 -30.87 17.38 -4.21
C ASP A 76 -29.93 18.44 -4.81
N ARG A 77 -29.77 19.58 -4.13
CA ARG A 77 -28.80 20.62 -4.49
C ARG A 77 -27.41 20.39 -3.92
N ARG A 78 -27.20 19.31 -3.15
CA ARG A 78 -25.92 18.94 -2.51
C ARG A 78 -25.39 20.01 -1.55
N ARG A 79 -26.27 20.67 -0.82
CA ARG A 79 -25.98 21.80 0.07
C ARG A 79 -26.32 21.51 1.52
N ILE A 80 -25.43 21.88 2.44
CA ILE A 80 -25.70 21.93 3.87
C ILE A 80 -25.65 23.40 4.30
N TYR A 81 -26.74 23.89 4.89
CA TYR A 81 -26.88 25.22 5.46
C TYR A 81 -26.65 25.13 6.95
N MET A 82 -25.65 25.86 7.44
CA MET A 82 -25.27 25.85 8.84
C MET A 82 -24.94 27.26 9.31
N GLN A 83 -24.92 27.46 10.62
CA GLN A 83 -24.57 28.73 11.25
C GLN A 83 -23.23 29.25 10.74
N HIS A 84 -23.22 30.50 10.31
CA HIS A 84 -21.99 31.24 10.05
C HIS A 84 -21.58 31.98 11.32
N PHE A 85 -20.32 31.83 11.74
CA PHE A 85 -19.76 32.58 12.86
C PHE A 85 -19.02 33.80 12.31
N GLU A 86 -19.64 34.98 12.39
CA GLU A 86 -19.09 36.21 11.79
C GLU A 86 -17.80 36.66 12.48
N ARG A 87 -17.74 36.59 13.83
CA ARG A 87 -16.54 36.84 14.62
C ARG A 87 -15.87 35.53 14.99
N SER A 88 -15.02 35.04 14.10
CA SER A 88 -14.33 33.77 14.30
C SER A 88 -12.96 33.69 13.63
N ILE A 89 -12.08 32.88 14.20
CA ILE A 89 -10.75 32.58 13.65
C ILE A 89 -10.44 31.09 13.82
N THR A 90 -9.71 30.48 12.89
CA THR A 90 -9.28 29.09 13.08
C THR A 90 -8.21 28.99 14.18
N VAL A 91 -8.15 27.87 14.91
CA VAL A 91 -7.10 27.66 15.91
C VAL A 91 -5.71 27.74 15.27
N LYS A 92 -5.57 27.24 14.03
CA LYS A 92 -4.35 27.40 13.23
C LYS A 92 -3.93 28.86 13.09
N ASP A 93 -4.83 29.71 12.60
CA ASP A 93 -4.51 31.11 12.33
C ASP A 93 -4.29 31.89 13.63
N PHE A 94 -5.03 31.54 14.69
CA PHE A 94 -4.82 32.10 16.02
C PHE A 94 -3.43 31.79 16.57
N LEU A 95 -2.98 30.54 16.49
CA LEU A 95 -1.63 30.16 16.95
C LEU A 95 -0.52 30.85 16.14
N ILE A 96 -0.74 31.06 14.83
CA ILE A 96 0.18 31.83 13.98
C ILE A 96 0.20 33.32 14.39
N TYR A 97 -0.97 33.90 14.66
CA TYR A 97 -1.09 35.28 15.14
C TYR A 97 -0.44 35.46 16.51
N TYR A 98 -0.77 34.58 17.46
CA TYR A 98 -0.21 34.58 18.82
C TYR A 98 1.32 34.57 18.78
N LYS A 99 1.92 33.69 17.95
CA LYS A 99 3.39 33.66 17.75
C LYS A 99 3.97 35.03 17.35
N LYS A 100 3.30 35.78 16.47
CA LYS A 100 3.78 37.11 16.04
C LYS A 100 3.78 38.12 17.17
N VAL A 101 2.82 38.02 18.09
CA VAL A 101 2.64 38.94 19.21
C VAL A 101 3.52 38.56 20.42
N ASP A 102 3.66 37.26 20.69
CA ASP A 102 4.36 36.66 21.85
C ASP A 102 5.89 36.88 21.83
N ASN A 103 6.50 37.14 20.66
CA ASN A 103 7.90 37.57 20.56
C ASN A 103 8.24 38.83 21.39
N SER A 104 7.23 39.53 21.94
CA SER A 104 7.39 40.75 22.75
C SER A 104 7.08 40.57 24.25
N ARG A 105 6.45 39.47 24.68
CA ARG A 105 6.02 39.24 26.07
C ARG A 105 6.02 37.74 26.37
N GLY A 106 7.11 37.22 26.93
CA GLY A 106 7.28 35.79 27.23
C GLY A 106 6.40 35.28 28.36
N ASP A 107 5.08 35.23 28.16
CA ASP A 107 4.12 34.69 29.11
C ASP A 107 3.36 33.50 28.50
N HIS A 108 3.89 32.30 28.73
CA HIS A 108 3.37 31.04 28.20
C HIS A 108 2.08 30.55 28.90
N ASP A 109 1.59 31.23 29.93
CA ASP A 109 0.36 30.85 30.64
C ASP A 109 -0.94 31.22 29.90
N SER A 110 -0.87 32.14 28.92
CA SER A 110 -2.04 32.68 28.22
C SER A 110 -2.67 31.74 27.18
N LEU A 111 -2.03 30.61 26.84
CA LEU A 111 -2.60 29.58 25.94
C LEU A 111 -3.21 28.40 26.72
N GLY A 112 -3.03 28.37 28.04
CA GLY A 112 -3.39 27.24 28.87
C GLY A 112 -4.88 26.90 28.83
N SER A 113 -5.76 27.91 28.76
CA SER A 113 -7.21 27.67 28.75
C SER A 113 -7.69 27.13 27.40
N LEU A 114 -7.11 27.61 26.29
CA LEU A 114 -7.37 27.07 24.95
C LEU A 114 -6.93 25.61 24.83
N LEU A 115 -5.69 25.28 25.22
CA LEU A 115 -5.19 23.89 25.15
C LEU A 115 -6.00 22.96 26.04
N LYS A 116 -6.43 23.45 27.20
CA LYS A 116 -7.38 22.75 28.06
C LYS A 116 -8.70 22.51 27.33
N SER A 117 -9.31 23.54 26.75
CA SER A 117 -10.57 23.43 26.00
C SER A 117 -10.49 22.42 24.86
N ILE A 118 -9.37 22.39 24.12
CA ILE A 118 -9.13 21.39 23.07
C ILE A 118 -9.07 19.98 23.66
N GLY A 119 -8.25 19.76 24.69
CA GLY A 119 -8.11 18.44 25.32
C GLY A 119 -9.44 17.89 25.88
N GLU A 120 -10.22 18.74 26.55
CA GLU A 120 -11.55 18.38 27.06
C GLU A 120 -12.53 18.06 25.93
N THR A 121 -12.54 18.85 24.86
CA THR A 121 -13.45 18.68 23.72
C THR A 121 -13.15 17.38 22.96
N VAL A 122 -11.87 17.10 22.70
CA VAL A 122 -11.44 15.85 22.06
C VAL A 122 -11.76 14.65 22.95
N ARG A 123 -11.63 14.78 24.28
CA ARG A 123 -12.03 13.73 25.20
C ARG A 123 -13.53 13.46 25.16
N LYS A 124 -14.35 14.51 25.17
CA LYS A 124 -15.82 14.40 25.05
C LYS A 124 -16.24 13.71 23.75
N LEU A 125 -15.58 14.00 22.62
CA LEU A 125 -15.83 13.29 21.36
C LEU A 125 -15.66 11.79 21.54
N HIS A 126 -14.50 11.38 22.04
CA HIS A 126 -14.13 9.97 22.18
C HIS A 126 -14.94 9.23 23.25
N ASP A 127 -15.38 9.91 24.32
CA ASP A 127 -16.26 9.33 25.34
C ASP A 127 -17.69 9.09 24.81
N ASN A 128 -18.13 9.88 23.82
CA ASN A 128 -19.39 9.67 23.10
C ASN A 128 -19.22 8.79 21.85
N ASN A 129 -18.07 8.13 21.69
CA ASN A 129 -17.74 7.27 20.54
C ASN A 129 -17.86 8.01 19.19
N ILE A 130 -17.59 9.31 19.18
CA ILE A 130 -17.56 10.12 17.97
C ILE A 130 -16.10 10.27 17.54
N ILE A 131 -15.78 9.75 16.36
CA ILE A 131 -14.48 9.91 15.71
C ILE A 131 -14.62 11.02 14.67
N HIS A 132 -13.74 12.02 14.72
CA HIS A 132 -13.75 13.14 13.78
C HIS A 132 -13.19 12.73 12.41
N GLY A 133 -12.12 11.93 12.38
CA GLY A 133 -11.48 11.41 11.17
C GLY A 133 -10.59 12.41 10.42
N ASP A 134 -10.58 13.68 10.83
CA ASP A 134 -9.73 14.75 10.26
C ASP A 134 -9.49 15.86 11.31
N LEU A 135 -9.01 15.44 12.48
CA LEU A 135 -8.88 16.32 13.65
C LEU A 135 -7.65 17.23 13.52
N THR A 136 -7.80 18.35 12.80
CA THR A 136 -6.73 19.34 12.58
C THR A 136 -7.06 20.69 13.19
N THR A 137 -6.06 21.53 13.45
CA THR A 137 -6.26 22.91 13.96
C THR A 137 -6.97 23.83 12.98
N SER A 138 -7.09 23.45 11.70
CA SER A 138 -7.88 24.18 10.69
C SER A 138 -9.38 23.85 10.76
N ASN A 139 -9.73 22.70 11.35
CA ASN A 139 -11.11 22.24 11.56
C ASN A 139 -11.61 22.59 12.99
N MET A 140 -10.89 23.48 13.67
CA MET A 140 -11.25 24.03 14.98
C MET A 140 -11.35 25.54 14.85
N LEU A 141 -12.45 26.11 15.33
CA LEU A 141 -12.76 27.52 15.25
C LEU A 141 -12.87 28.11 16.66
N LEU A 142 -12.31 29.30 16.85
CA LEU A 142 -12.49 30.11 18.05
C LEU A 142 -13.52 31.20 17.75
N THR A 143 -14.49 31.31 18.63
CA THR A 143 -15.61 32.25 18.52
C THR A 143 -15.71 33.10 19.78
N GLU A 144 -16.18 34.33 19.64
CA GLU A 144 -16.38 35.23 20.77
C GLU A 144 -17.54 34.73 21.66
N LYS A 145 -17.30 34.55 22.97
CA LYS A 145 -18.31 34.09 23.94
C LYS A 145 -19.34 35.18 24.22
N GLU A 146 -18.88 36.37 24.56
CA GLU A 146 -19.70 37.54 24.83
C GLU A 146 -19.36 38.62 23.80
N PRO A 147 -20.32 39.08 22.98
CA PRO A 147 -20.08 40.14 22.01
C PRO A 147 -19.62 41.40 22.72
N SER A 148 -18.36 41.78 22.53
CA SER A 148 -17.86 43.05 23.02
C SER A 148 -18.26 44.17 22.04
N ASP A 149 -18.71 45.32 22.57
CA ASP A 149 -19.03 46.55 21.82
C ASP A 149 -17.78 47.23 21.20
N ILE A 150 -16.64 46.53 21.21
CA ILE A 150 -15.35 47.03 20.75
C ILE A 150 -15.29 46.85 19.22
N GLU A 151 -15.15 47.94 18.46
CA GLU A 151 -15.05 47.95 16.99
C GLU A 151 -13.75 47.32 16.43
N ASP A 152 -12.83 46.91 17.30
CA ASP A 152 -11.53 46.34 16.92
C ASP A 152 -11.62 44.82 16.80
N ASP A 153 -11.60 44.32 15.57
CA ASP A 153 -11.72 42.91 15.18
C ASP A 153 -10.72 41.96 15.86
N THR A 154 -9.70 42.47 16.55
CA THR A 154 -8.64 41.65 17.17
C THR A 154 -8.59 41.70 18.70
N LYS A 155 -9.33 42.61 19.36
CA LYS A 155 -9.27 42.77 20.83
C LYS A 155 -10.05 41.73 21.62
N TRP A 156 -11.03 41.06 21.01
CA TRP A 156 -11.81 39.98 21.64
C TRP A 156 -11.03 38.66 21.79
N LEU A 157 -9.91 38.52 21.08
CA LEU A 157 -9.02 37.34 21.06
C LEU A 157 -8.20 37.22 22.36
N ASN A 158 -8.89 37.16 23.48
CA ASN A 158 -8.35 36.82 24.79
C ASN A 158 -8.83 35.41 25.16
N ASP A 159 -7.93 34.57 25.67
CA ASP A 159 -8.17 33.18 26.09
C ASP A 159 -9.43 33.03 26.98
N LYS A 160 -9.77 34.07 27.75
CA LYS A 160 -10.97 34.07 28.62
C LYS A 160 -12.30 34.26 27.88
N ASN A 161 -12.33 34.96 26.75
CA ASN A 161 -13.55 35.29 25.99
C ASN A 161 -13.74 34.45 24.72
N VAL A 162 -12.96 33.39 24.52
CA VAL A 162 -13.08 32.52 23.35
C VAL A 162 -13.77 31.20 23.68
N GLU A 163 -14.60 30.70 22.76
CA GLU A 163 -15.21 29.37 22.79
C GLU A 163 -14.76 28.55 21.59
N LEU A 164 -14.34 27.31 21.85
CA LEU A 164 -13.93 26.34 20.84
C LEU A 164 -15.14 25.69 20.18
N VAL A 165 -15.19 25.76 18.86
CA VAL A 165 -16.22 25.15 18.01
C VAL A 165 -15.54 24.19 17.03
N LEU A 166 -16.03 22.95 16.96
CA LEU A 166 -15.56 21.99 15.97
C LEU A 166 -16.36 22.11 14.67
N ILE A 167 -15.66 22.04 13.54
CA ILE A 167 -16.23 22.17 12.20
C ILE A 167 -15.72 21.06 11.27
N ASP A 168 -16.38 20.89 10.12
CA ASP A 168 -16.05 19.89 9.10
C ASP A 168 -16.05 18.42 9.55
N PHE A 169 -17.25 17.87 9.72
CA PHE A 169 -17.47 16.46 10.07
C PHE A 169 -17.54 15.54 8.83
N GLY A 170 -16.94 15.94 7.71
CA GLY A 170 -17.06 15.24 6.42
C GLY A 170 -16.50 13.81 6.40
N LEU A 171 -15.57 13.50 7.29
CA LEU A 171 -14.96 12.16 7.46
C LEU A 171 -15.32 11.50 8.79
N SER A 172 -16.23 12.10 9.56
CA SER A 172 -16.60 11.61 10.88
C SER A 172 -17.47 10.35 10.83
N PHE A 173 -17.34 9.52 11.86
CA PHE A 173 -18.15 8.31 12.05
C PHE A 173 -18.27 7.98 13.54
N ILE A 174 -19.16 7.03 13.86
CA ILE A 174 -19.30 6.52 15.22
C ILE A 174 -18.49 5.24 15.34
N ASP A 175 -17.60 5.19 16.33
CA ASP A 175 -16.91 3.97 16.70
C ASP A 175 -16.49 3.97 18.16
N SER A 176 -16.63 2.81 18.81
CA SER A 176 -16.11 2.56 20.15
C SER A 176 -14.65 2.13 20.16
N SER A 177 -14.10 1.74 19.00
CA SER A 177 -12.72 1.32 18.79
C SER A 177 -11.71 2.28 19.42
N THR A 178 -10.79 1.72 20.21
CA THR A 178 -9.66 2.47 20.79
C THR A 178 -8.58 2.77 19.76
N GLU A 179 -8.54 2.04 18.64
CA GLU A 179 -7.61 2.30 17.53
C GLU A 179 -7.97 3.59 16.80
N ASP A 180 -9.23 3.80 16.43
CA ASP A 180 -9.68 5.00 15.71
C ASP A 180 -9.55 6.27 16.57
N LYS A 181 -9.81 6.15 17.88
CA LYS A 181 -9.51 7.22 18.86
C LYS A 181 -8.02 7.55 18.90
N GLY A 182 -7.16 6.53 18.82
CA GLY A 182 -5.71 6.69 18.73
C GLY A 182 -5.27 7.34 17.41
N VAL A 183 -5.92 7.02 16.30
CA VAL A 183 -5.67 7.66 14.99
C VAL A 183 -6.04 9.14 15.01
N ASP A 184 -7.20 9.51 15.56
CA ASP A 184 -7.61 10.93 15.70
C ASP A 184 -6.59 11.74 16.52
N LEU A 185 -6.12 11.20 17.65
CA LEU A 185 -5.07 11.82 18.47
C LEU A 185 -3.75 11.98 17.69
N TYR A 186 -3.38 10.98 16.90
CA TYR A 186 -2.18 11.03 16.07
C TYR A 186 -2.30 12.07 14.94
N VAL A 187 -3.47 12.20 14.31
CA VAL A 187 -3.73 13.24 13.30
C VAL A 187 -3.57 14.64 13.93
N LEU A 188 -4.12 14.85 15.12
CA LEU A 188 -3.98 16.10 15.86
C LEU A 188 -2.51 16.40 16.23
N GLU A 189 -1.76 15.41 16.73
CA GLU A 189 -0.32 15.54 17.01
C GLU A 189 0.43 16.00 15.76
N ARG A 190 0.20 15.35 14.62
CA ARG A 190 0.87 15.68 13.36
C ARG A 190 0.47 17.06 12.83
N ALA A 191 -0.80 17.44 12.95
CA ALA A 191 -1.27 18.76 12.54
C ALA A 191 -0.60 19.89 13.35
N LEU A 192 -0.43 19.69 14.66
CA LEU A 192 0.26 20.63 15.54
C LEU A 192 1.75 20.73 15.21
N ILE A 193 2.45 19.60 15.08
CA ILE A 193 3.88 19.57 14.73
C ILE A 193 4.14 20.22 13.36
N SER A 194 3.30 19.93 12.37
CA SER A 194 3.49 20.44 11.01
C SER A 194 3.24 21.94 10.88
N THR A 195 2.32 22.48 11.67
CA THR A 195 1.87 23.87 11.52
C THR A 195 2.53 24.81 12.54
N HIS A 196 3.00 24.26 13.66
CA HIS A 196 3.50 25.00 14.83
C HIS A 196 4.77 24.34 15.41
N ASN A 197 5.78 24.10 14.56
CA ASN A 197 7.04 23.40 14.92
C ASN A 197 7.82 24.03 16.10
N ASP A 198 7.59 25.31 16.37
CA ASP A 198 8.31 26.06 17.43
C ASP A 198 7.76 25.80 18.84
N TYR A 199 6.56 25.23 18.96
CA TYR A 199 5.97 24.88 20.25
C TYR A 199 5.88 23.36 20.40
N GLN A 200 7.00 22.73 20.77
CA GLN A 200 7.10 21.27 20.87
C GLN A 200 6.15 20.65 21.91
N ASP A 201 5.73 21.43 22.92
CA ASP A 201 4.96 20.92 24.07
C ASP A 201 3.43 21.12 23.97
N LEU A 202 2.91 21.69 22.87
CA LEU A 202 1.45 21.96 22.77
C LEU A 202 0.63 20.68 22.85
N PHE A 203 1.03 19.66 22.08
CA PHE A 203 0.31 18.40 22.07
C PHE A 203 0.38 17.71 23.42
N GLU A 204 1.53 17.74 24.11
CA GLU A 204 1.68 17.12 25.42
C GLU A 204 0.77 17.76 26.47
N LYS A 205 0.60 19.09 26.45
CA LYS A 205 -0.37 19.80 27.30
C LYS A 205 -1.82 19.41 26.99
N ILE A 206 -2.20 19.36 25.71
CA ILE A 206 -3.54 18.91 25.29
C ILE A 206 -3.78 17.46 25.70
N PHE A 207 -2.79 16.59 25.48
CA PHE A 207 -2.86 15.17 25.77
C PHE A 207 -2.92 14.90 27.27
N TYR A 208 -2.24 15.69 28.09
CA TYR A 208 -2.37 15.65 29.54
C TYR A 208 -3.83 15.93 29.98
N VAL A 209 -4.45 17.00 29.47
CA VAL A 209 -5.85 17.32 29.79
C VAL A 209 -6.79 16.23 29.29
N TYR A 210 -6.58 15.71 28.07
CA TYR A 210 -7.34 14.59 27.52
C TYR A 210 -7.33 13.37 28.45
N LYS A 211 -6.16 13.04 29.05
CA LYS A 211 -6.01 11.94 30.01
C LYS A 211 -6.74 12.20 31.32
N CYS A 212 -6.72 13.44 31.80
CA CYS A 212 -7.26 13.81 33.11
C CYS A 212 -8.78 14.05 33.11
N TYR A 213 -9.37 14.44 31.98
CA TYR A 213 -10.78 14.86 31.90
C TYR A 213 -11.78 13.73 32.22
N SER A 214 -11.47 12.48 31.87
CA SER A 214 -12.35 11.32 32.11
C SER A 214 -11.55 10.03 32.25
N LYS A 215 -11.91 9.18 33.22
CA LYS A 215 -11.13 7.98 33.59
C LYS A 215 -11.47 6.70 32.80
N SER A 216 -12.53 6.69 31.99
CA SER A 216 -12.98 5.47 31.30
C SER A 216 -12.07 5.09 30.12
N ASN A 217 -11.63 3.84 30.02
CA ASN A 217 -10.88 3.29 28.87
C ASN A 217 -9.59 4.03 28.46
N ILE A 218 -9.06 4.91 29.31
CA ILE A 218 -7.93 5.78 28.96
C ILE A 218 -6.62 5.00 28.74
N LYS A 219 -6.38 3.95 29.53
CA LYS A 219 -5.16 3.13 29.43
C LYS A 219 -5.05 2.45 28.06
N GLU A 220 -6.16 1.90 27.58
CA GLU A 220 -6.23 1.24 26.27
C GLU A 220 -6.06 2.24 25.13
N ILE A 221 -6.71 3.40 25.21
CA ILE A 221 -6.57 4.46 24.21
C ILE A 221 -5.12 4.97 24.14
N ILE A 222 -4.45 5.17 25.28
CA ILE A 222 -3.03 5.56 25.30
C ILE A 222 -2.17 4.48 24.64
N SER A 223 -2.37 3.22 25.00
CA SER A 223 -1.61 2.11 24.41
C SER A 223 -1.78 2.08 22.89
N LYS A 224 -3.01 2.23 22.40
CA LYS A 224 -3.30 2.25 20.96
C LYS A 224 -2.79 3.50 20.25
N PHE A 225 -2.84 4.65 20.90
CA PHE A 225 -2.21 5.86 20.39
C PHE A 225 -0.70 5.66 20.19
N GLU A 226 0.01 5.08 21.17
CA GLU A 226 1.44 4.81 21.03
C GLU A 226 1.75 3.77 19.92
N ASP A 227 0.91 2.73 19.77
CA ASP A 227 1.01 1.78 18.65
C ASP A 227 0.85 2.49 17.29
N VAL A 228 -0.16 3.36 17.16
CA VAL A 228 -0.40 4.18 15.96
C VAL A 228 0.78 5.12 15.71
N ARG A 229 1.27 5.79 16.74
CA ARG A 229 2.41 6.71 16.70
C ARG A 229 3.69 6.01 16.24
N ALA A 230 3.97 4.81 16.75
CA ALA A 230 5.10 3.99 16.33
C ALA A 230 5.00 3.55 14.85
N ARG A 231 3.80 3.16 14.39
CA ARG A 231 3.54 2.85 12.97
C ARG A 231 3.70 4.08 12.07
N GLY A 232 3.26 5.26 12.54
CA GLY A 232 3.37 6.52 11.83
C GLY A 232 4.82 7.01 11.66
N ARG A 233 5.67 6.87 12.68
CA ARG A 233 7.11 7.22 12.60
C ARG A 233 7.90 6.39 11.58
N LYS A 234 7.49 5.14 11.34
CA LYS A 234 8.09 4.30 10.27
C LYS A 234 7.77 4.81 8.86
N ARG A 235 6.67 5.56 8.68
CA ARG A 235 6.33 6.18 7.38
C ARG A 235 7.09 7.48 7.12
N THR A 236 7.44 8.26 8.15
CA THR A 236 8.17 9.53 8.00
C THR A 236 9.64 9.37 7.61
N MET A 237 10.23 8.17 7.72
CA MET A 237 11.58 7.87 7.24
C MET A 237 11.67 7.53 5.73
N ASN A 238 10.54 7.51 5.00
CA ASN A 238 10.53 7.39 3.54
C ASN A 238 9.89 8.63 2.89
N PRO A 239 10.67 9.67 2.52
CA PRO A 239 10.20 10.70 1.63
C PRO A 239 10.59 10.36 0.19
N SER A 240 9.61 9.97 -0.63
CA SER A 240 9.70 10.09 -2.09
C SER A 240 8.88 11.29 -2.55
N GLY A 241 9.57 12.30 -3.10
CA GLY A 241 8.99 13.29 -4.03
C GLY A 241 8.84 14.72 -3.50
N GLY A 242 9.86 15.56 -3.76
CA GLY A 242 9.75 17.02 -3.64
C GLY A 242 11.11 17.70 -3.54
N LEU A 243 11.64 18.19 -4.66
CA LEU A 243 12.82 19.06 -4.72
C LEU A 243 12.57 20.34 -3.90
N GLY A 244 13.51 20.68 -3.01
CA GLY A 244 13.54 22.00 -2.36
C GLY A 244 14.30 22.05 -1.03
N SER A 245 15.62 22.23 -1.11
CA SER A 245 16.53 22.90 -0.16
C SER A 245 16.62 22.50 1.33
N CYS A 246 17.81 22.75 1.89
CA CYS A 246 18.29 22.62 3.28
C CYS A 246 18.82 21.20 3.60
N MET A 247 20.12 20.91 3.70
CA MET A 247 21.32 21.65 4.14
C MET A 247 21.22 22.25 5.56
N TRP A 248 22.07 21.71 6.45
CA TRP A 248 22.28 22.00 7.89
C TRP A 248 21.16 21.45 8.80
N ILE A 249 21.39 20.66 9.86
CA ILE A 249 22.35 20.79 10.96
C ILE A 249 22.71 19.40 11.52
N LEU A 250 24.00 19.05 11.51
CA LEU A 250 24.67 18.26 12.55
C LEU A 250 26.13 18.77 12.64
N GLY A 251 26.32 19.94 13.24
CA GLY A 251 27.51 20.23 14.05
C GLY A 251 27.18 19.79 15.49
N GLU A 252 28.10 19.37 16.35
CA GLU A 252 29.55 19.39 16.36
C GLU A 252 30.02 18.19 17.19
N ASN A 253 31.08 17.52 16.77
CA ASN A 253 32.19 17.09 17.64
C ASN A 253 33.25 16.39 16.79
N GLN A 254 34.01 17.19 16.03
CA GLN A 254 35.34 16.80 15.59
C GLN A 254 36.33 17.32 16.62
N ASN A 255 36.89 16.40 17.42
CA ASN A 255 38.28 16.43 17.86
C ASN A 255 38.57 15.20 18.75
N MET A 256 38.96 14.09 18.14
CA MET A 256 40.12 13.33 18.62
C MET A 256 40.48 12.17 17.67
N ARG A 257 41.76 12.16 17.28
CA ARG A 257 42.56 11.01 16.84
C ARG A 257 42.35 10.51 15.40
N ILE A 258 42.79 11.33 14.45
CA ILE A 258 43.60 10.82 13.32
C ILE A 258 45.03 10.71 13.82
N GLY A 259 45.54 9.49 13.98
CA GLY A 259 46.92 9.27 14.38
C GLY A 259 47.19 7.84 14.80
N LEU A 260 47.15 6.91 13.84
CA LEU A 260 47.85 5.60 13.82
C LEU A 260 47.17 4.71 12.77
N LEU A 261 47.57 4.82 11.50
CA LEU A 261 47.56 3.73 10.49
C LEU A 261 48.08 4.22 9.12
N LYS A 262 49.21 4.92 9.13
CA LYS A 262 50.09 5.08 7.95
C LYS A 262 51.47 4.50 8.29
N ARG A 263 51.55 3.17 8.35
CA ARG A 263 52.81 2.41 8.19
C ARG A 263 52.47 0.93 8.10
N CYS A 264 52.47 0.42 6.87
CA CYS A 264 52.91 -0.92 6.47
C CYS A 264 52.44 -1.17 5.02
N PHE A 265 53.14 -0.54 4.09
CA PHE A 265 53.21 -1.02 2.70
C PHE A 265 54.62 -1.55 2.52
N ARG A 266 54.79 -2.87 2.58
CA ARG A 266 55.67 -3.69 1.72
C ARG A 266 55.75 -5.12 2.26
N LEU A 267 55.70 -6.06 1.31
CA LEU A 267 55.95 -7.50 1.42
C LEU A 267 54.77 -8.35 1.93
N ASN A 268 53.89 -8.80 1.02
CA ASN A 268 53.99 -10.16 0.49
C ASN A 268 52.90 -10.46 -0.55
N THR A 269 53.33 -11.19 -1.56
CA THR A 269 52.56 -11.81 -2.64
C THR A 269 51.62 -12.91 -2.13
N SER A 270 50.54 -13.14 -2.89
CA SER A 270 49.64 -14.30 -2.83
C SER A 270 48.63 -14.35 -1.69
N THR A 271 47.43 -13.81 -1.96
CA THR A 271 46.11 -14.51 -1.94
C THR A 271 45.01 -13.43 -2.00
N LYS A 272 44.29 -13.34 -3.11
CA LYS A 272 43.04 -12.55 -3.18
C LYS A 272 41.95 -13.33 -2.44
N SER A 273 41.87 -13.20 -1.11
CA SER A 273 40.63 -13.55 -0.42
C SER A 273 39.66 -12.38 -0.59
N VAL A 274 38.67 -12.59 -1.47
CA VAL A 274 37.52 -11.69 -1.57
C VAL A 274 36.75 -11.87 -0.28
N ILE A 275 36.77 -10.86 0.60
CA ILE A 275 35.91 -10.82 1.78
C ILE A 275 34.46 -10.75 1.25
N LYS A 276 33.78 -11.88 1.12
CA LYS A 276 32.33 -11.95 0.90
C LYS A 276 31.67 -11.36 2.15
N ARG A 277 31.18 -10.12 2.09
CA ARG A 277 30.22 -9.61 3.06
C ARG A 277 28.97 -10.48 2.96
N CYS A 278 28.61 -11.16 4.04
CA CYS A 278 27.35 -11.88 4.14
C CYS A 278 26.24 -10.84 4.34
N LEU A 279 25.42 -10.62 3.32
CA LEU A 279 24.22 -9.77 3.43
C LEU A 279 23.16 -10.53 4.22
N SER A 280 22.37 -9.81 5.02
CA SER A 280 21.15 -10.41 5.58
C SER A 280 20.14 -10.70 4.46
N SER A 281 19.24 -11.67 4.67
CA SER A 281 18.20 -12.03 3.71
C SER A 281 17.36 -10.81 3.27
N GLN A 282 17.05 -9.91 4.21
CA GLN A 282 16.28 -8.71 3.93
C GLN A 282 17.08 -7.69 3.11
N GLU A 283 18.35 -7.46 3.44
CA GLU A 283 19.23 -6.57 2.64
C GLU A 283 19.41 -7.08 1.21
N ALA A 284 19.51 -8.40 1.01
CA ALA A 284 19.59 -8.99 -0.32
C ALA A 284 18.30 -8.76 -1.13
N ILE A 285 17.12 -8.83 -0.50
CA ILE A 285 15.84 -8.52 -1.15
C ILE A 285 15.75 -7.04 -1.53
N GLU A 286 16.10 -6.14 -0.60
CA GLU A 286 16.08 -4.69 -0.88
C GLU A 286 17.08 -4.31 -1.97
N ARG A 287 18.30 -4.90 -1.96
CA ARG A 287 19.30 -4.70 -3.02
C ARG A 287 18.78 -5.16 -4.37
N ARG A 288 18.21 -6.38 -4.45
CA ARG A 288 17.59 -6.90 -5.68
C ARG A 288 16.47 -6.00 -6.17
N HIS A 289 15.60 -5.57 -5.26
CA HIS A 289 14.52 -4.65 -5.57
C HIS A 289 15.05 -3.33 -6.16
N HIS A 290 16.09 -2.76 -5.55
CA HIS A 290 16.71 -1.54 -6.05
C HIS A 290 17.31 -1.71 -7.45
N LEU A 291 18.07 -2.78 -7.69
CA LEU A 291 18.65 -3.10 -9.01
C LEU A 291 17.56 -3.27 -10.08
N PHE A 292 16.46 -3.95 -9.75
CA PHE A 292 15.33 -4.10 -10.66
C PHE A 292 14.71 -2.77 -11.05
N ILE A 293 14.51 -1.85 -10.09
CA ILE A 293 13.95 -0.53 -10.37
C ILE A 293 14.90 0.30 -11.24
N LEU A 294 16.20 0.25 -10.97
CA LEU A 294 17.21 0.94 -11.78
C LEU A 294 17.23 0.43 -13.22
N GLU A 295 17.23 -0.89 -13.42
CA GLU A 295 17.24 -1.48 -14.76
C GLU A 295 15.94 -1.21 -15.50
N LYS A 296 14.78 -1.29 -14.82
CA LYS A 296 13.49 -0.92 -15.40
C LYS A 296 13.50 0.54 -15.87
N LYS A 297 14.05 1.45 -15.06
CA LYS A 297 14.19 2.86 -15.44
C LYS A 297 15.13 3.01 -16.64
N ARG A 298 16.28 2.33 -16.65
CA ARG A 298 17.22 2.34 -17.77
C ARG A 298 16.57 1.88 -19.07
N GLN A 299 15.79 0.80 -19.03
CA GLN A 299 15.07 0.28 -20.20
C GLN A 299 14.00 1.27 -20.69
N LEU A 300 13.28 1.94 -19.79
CA LEU A 300 12.34 3.00 -20.14
C LEU A 300 13.04 4.22 -20.75
N ASP A 301 14.15 4.68 -20.17
CA ASP A 301 14.93 5.81 -20.68
C ASP A 301 15.59 5.50 -22.05
N THR A 302 15.77 4.21 -22.37
CA THR A 302 16.24 3.76 -23.69
C THR A 302 15.16 3.91 -24.76
N VAL A 303 13.87 3.94 -24.36
CA VAL A 303 12.76 4.25 -25.26
C VAL A 303 12.83 5.75 -25.56
N GLY A 304 13.46 6.09 -26.69
CA GLY A 304 13.68 7.47 -27.10
C GLY A 304 12.39 8.19 -27.52
N ARG A 305 12.24 8.45 -28.82
CA ARG A 305 11.04 9.12 -29.33
C ARG A 305 9.84 8.16 -29.25
N ILE A 306 8.70 8.65 -28.77
CA ILE A 306 7.46 7.88 -28.70
C ILE A 306 6.97 7.57 -30.12
N GLU A 307 7.04 6.30 -30.51
CA GLU A 307 6.45 5.75 -31.73
C GLU A 307 5.03 5.23 -31.45
N LYS A 308 4.14 5.38 -32.44
CA LYS A 308 2.76 4.89 -32.35
C LYS A 308 2.62 3.53 -33.03
N ILE A 309 1.81 2.66 -32.43
CA ILE A 309 1.46 1.34 -32.96
C ILE A 309 -0.06 1.20 -33.03
N GLU A 310 -0.52 0.43 -34.01
CA GLU A 310 -1.92 0.06 -34.17
C GLU A 310 -2.16 -1.33 -33.56
N VAL A 311 -3.04 -1.38 -32.57
CA VAL A 311 -3.44 -2.60 -31.88
C VAL A 311 -4.88 -2.93 -32.28
N LYS A 312 -5.07 -3.98 -33.06
CA LYS A 312 -6.39 -4.44 -33.51
C LYS A 312 -7.00 -5.36 -32.46
N TYR A 313 -7.91 -4.83 -31.65
CA TYR A 313 -8.61 -5.61 -30.64
C TYR A 313 -9.69 -6.48 -31.28
N LYS A 314 -9.64 -7.78 -30.98
CA LYS A 314 -10.66 -8.77 -31.35
C LYS A 314 -11.34 -9.26 -30.07
N GLY A 315 -12.65 -9.05 -29.97
CA GLY A 315 -13.41 -9.45 -28.79
C GLY A 315 -14.64 -8.61 -28.54
N ILE A 316 -15.30 -8.93 -27.42
CA ILE A 316 -16.49 -8.23 -26.92
C ILE A 316 -16.02 -6.93 -26.24
N PRO A 317 -16.76 -5.80 -26.30
CA PRO A 317 -18.09 -5.61 -26.91
C PRO A 317 -18.07 -5.36 -28.42
N LYS A 318 -16.96 -4.84 -28.98
CA LYS A 318 -16.82 -4.56 -30.40
C LYS A 318 -15.35 -4.60 -30.79
N GLU A 319 -15.06 -5.17 -31.96
CA GLU A 319 -13.73 -5.08 -32.57
C GLU A 319 -13.39 -3.62 -32.90
N CYS A 320 -12.18 -3.21 -32.53
CA CYS A 320 -11.72 -1.85 -32.77
C CYS A 320 -10.20 -1.80 -32.94
N THR A 321 -9.70 -0.68 -33.46
CA THR A 321 -8.27 -0.41 -33.54
C THR A 321 -7.91 0.66 -32.52
N LEU A 322 -6.95 0.35 -31.65
CA LEU A 322 -6.39 1.26 -30.66
C LEU A 322 -5.04 1.77 -31.14
N VAL A 323 -4.79 3.06 -30.97
CA VAL A 323 -3.48 3.67 -31.27
C VAL A 323 -2.71 3.83 -29.97
N MET A 324 -1.70 2.99 -29.78
CA MET A 324 -0.93 2.88 -28.53
C MET A 324 0.52 3.32 -28.73
N ASN A 325 1.29 3.43 -27.65
CA ASN A 325 2.71 3.77 -27.70
C ASN A 325 3.56 2.49 -27.72
N LYS A 326 4.44 2.38 -28.70
CA LYS A 326 5.40 1.28 -28.80
C LYS A 326 6.33 1.24 -27.59
N ASP A 327 6.63 0.04 -27.11
CA ASP A 327 7.55 -0.25 -25.98
C ASP A 327 7.16 0.42 -24.63
N ILE A 328 5.99 1.04 -24.57
CA ILE A 328 5.46 1.72 -23.37
C ILE A 328 4.07 1.17 -23.02
N SER A 329 3.16 1.15 -23.98
CA SER A 329 1.80 0.68 -23.76
C SER A 329 1.72 -0.84 -23.66
N THR A 330 0.87 -1.31 -22.78
CA THR A 330 0.66 -2.72 -22.43
C THR A 330 -0.77 -3.15 -22.76
N PRO A 331 -1.04 -4.46 -22.84
CA PRO A 331 -2.41 -4.97 -22.93
C PRO A 331 -3.33 -4.47 -21.81
N TYR A 332 -2.80 -4.23 -20.61
CA TYR A 332 -3.58 -3.68 -19.50
C TYR A 332 -4.04 -2.25 -19.78
N GLU A 333 -3.18 -1.38 -20.35
CA GLU A 333 -3.66 -0.06 -20.80
C GLU A 333 -4.67 -0.17 -21.94
N CYS A 334 -4.54 -1.15 -22.83
CA CYS A 334 -5.58 -1.41 -23.83
C CYS A 334 -6.92 -1.77 -23.17
N ALA A 335 -6.90 -2.62 -22.14
CA ALA A 335 -8.10 -3.01 -21.38
C ALA A 335 -8.79 -1.79 -20.72
N ARG A 336 -8.01 -0.81 -20.26
CA ARG A 336 -8.52 0.45 -19.68
C ARG A 336 -9.36 1.28 -20.65
N HIS A 337 -9.16 1.14 -21.96
CA HIS A 337 -9.98 1.84 -22.97
C HIS A 337 -11.39 1.25 -23.10
N PHE A 338 -11.64 0.04 -22.58
CA PHE A 338 -12.94 -0.64 -22.69
C PHE A 338 -13.76 -0.51 -21.42
N SER A 339 -13.37 -1.23 -20.35
CA SER A 339 -14.08 -1.19 -19.07
C SER A 339 -13.23 -1.75 -17.94
N GLU A 340 -13.61 -1.41 -16.70
CA GLU A 340 -13.01 -1.98 -15.49
C GLU A 340 -13.12 -3.52 -15.46
N TRP A 341 -14.23 -4.06 -15.98
CA TRP A 341 -14.39 -5.51 -16.09
C TRP A 341 -13.28 -6.17 -16.92
N HIS A 342 -12.86 -5.57 -18.04
CA HIS A 342 -11.74 -6.10 -18.83
C HIS A 342 -10.42 -6.02 -18.05
N MET A 343 -10.22 -4.98 -17.26
CA MET A 343 -9.01 -4.84 -16.44
C MET A 343 -8.93 -5.90 -15.34
N GLU A 344 -10.06 -6.23 -14.71
CA GLU A 344 -10.09 -7.19 -13.60
C GLU A 344 -10.14 -8.66 -14.07
N SER A 345 -10.91 -8.95 -15.11
CA SER A 345 -11.14 -10.32 -15.60
C SER A 345 -10.03 -10.88 -16.49
N SER A 346 -9.26 -10.01 -17.17
CA SER A 346 -8.21 -10.44 -18.10
C SER A 346 -6.97 -10.90 -17.32
N ALA A 347 -6.64 -12.17 -17.43
CA ALA A 347 -5.46 -12.74 -16.81
C ALA A 347 -4.24 -12.63 -17.73
N LEU A 348 -4.44 -12.86 -19.04
CA LEU A 348 -3.42 -12.80 -20.08
C LEU A 348 -3.98 -12.09 -21.32
N ALA A 349 -3.08 -11.73 -22.23
CA ALA A 349 -3.42 -11.33 -23.58
C ALA A 349 -2.91 -12.38 -24.58
N LEU A 350 -3.67 -12.62 -25.64
CA LEU A 350 -3.22 -13.36 -26.81
C LEU A 350 -2.90 -12.36 -27.92
N VAL A 351 -1.63 -12.34 -28.31
CA VAL A 351 -1.09 -11.45 -29.33
C VAL A 351 -0.91 -12.25 -30.63
N ASP A 352 -1.41 -11.70 -31.73
CA ASP A 352 -1.36 -12.30 -33.07
C ASP A 352 -1.88 -13.75 -33.14
N GLY A 353 -2.87 -14.07 -32.29
CA GLY A 353 -3.51 -15.38 -32.22
C GLY A 353 -2.62 -16.54 -31.78
N THR A 354 -1.34 -16.29 -31.46
CA THR A 354 -0.33 -17.34 -31.28
C THR A 354 0.49 -17.18 -30.00
N VAL A 355 0.76 -15.94 -29.57
CA VAL A 355 1.69 -15.68 -28.46
C VAL A 355 0.92 -15.18 -27.23
N TYR A 356 1.01 -15.92 -26.13
CA TYR A 356 0.49 -15.47 -24.85
C TYR A 356 1.41 -14.42 -24.22
N TRP A 357 0.82 -13.32 -23.76
CA TRP A 357 1.48 -12.12 -23.32
C TRP A 357 0.97 -11.69 -21.94
N ASP A 358 1.88 -11.22 -21.08
CA ASP A 358 1.52 -10.67 -19.78
C ASP A 358 0.77 -9.35 -19.95
N MET A 359 -0.22 -9.10 -19.09
CA MET A 359 -1.03 -7.89 -19.18
C MET A 359 -0.22 -6.60 -19.00
N HIS A 360 0.85 -6.63 -18.22
CA HIS A 360 1.73 -5.48 -17.95
C HIS A 360 3.03 -5.47 -18.77
N ARG A 361 3.14 -6.33 -19.79
CA ARG A 361 4.31 -6.37 -20.67
C ARG A 361 4.11 -5.41 -21.86
N PRO A 362 5.04 -4.48 -22.14
CA PRO A 362 4.91 -3.54 -23.26
C PRO A 362 4.77 -4.23 -24.61
N LEU A 363 4.00 -3.62 -25.50
CA LEU A 363 3.79 -4.06 -26.89
C LEU A 363 4.88 -3.46 -27.79
N THR A 364 5.52 -4.31 -28.60
CA THR A 364 6.71 -3.94 -29.39
C THR A 364 6.37 -3.49 -30.82
N GLY A 365 5.13 -3.65 -31.27
CA GLY A 365 4.74 -3.38 -32.66
C GLY A 365 3.24 -3.47 -32.88
N ASN A 366 2.83 -3.32 -34.14
CA ASN A 366 1.44 -3.51 -34.55
C ASN A 366 1.05 -4.97 -34.36
N CYS A 367 -0.09 -5.23 -33.75
CA CYS A 367 -0.53 -6.58 -33.44
C CYS A 367 -2.05 -6.69 -33.33
N THR A 368 -2.57 -7.91 -33.40
CA THR A 368 -3.94 -8.21 -32.97
C THR A 368 -3.95 -8.60 -31.49
N LEU A 369 -4.93 -8.12 -30.73
CA LEU A 369 -5.02 -8.32 -29.28
C LEU A 369 -6.36 -8.97 -28.90
N GLU A 370 -6.29 -10.06 -28.14
CA GLU A 370 -7.45 -10.73 -27.53
C GLU A 370 -7.23 -10.91 -26.03
N PHE A 371 -8.22 -10.57 -25.21
CA PHE A 371 -8.12 -10.76 -23.75
C PHE A 371 -8.51 -12.17 -23.34
N GLN A 372 -7.67 -12.80 -22.52
CA GLN A 372 -7.85 -14.17 -22.05
C GLN A 372 -8.22 -14.16 -20.56
N SER A 373 -9.44 -14.59 -20.26
CA SER A 373 -9.96 -14.75 -18.89
C SER A 373 -9.93 -16.22 -18.45
N PHE A 374 -10.30 -16.50 -17.19
CA PHE A 374 -10.39 -17.87 -16.68
C PHE A 374 -11.55 -18.70 -17.26
N ASN A 375 -12.54 -18.03 -17.87
CA ASN A 375 -13.79 -18.66 -18.33
C ASN A 375 -13.82 -18.93 -19.84
N ILE A 376 -12.68 -18.81 -20.52
CA ILE A 376 -12.55 -19.10 -21.95
C ILE A 376 -12.68 -20.60 -22.22
N ALA A 377 -13.00 -20.97 -23.48
CA ALA A 377 -13.14 -22.36 -23.89
C ALA A 377 -11.84 -23.17 -23.72
N GLU A 378 -10.68 -22.54 -23.93
CA GLU A 378 -9.35 -23.16 -23.82
C GLU A 378 -8.49 -22.48 -22.73
N PRO A 379 -8.77 -22.75 -21.43
CA PRO A 379 -8.12 -22.05 -20.33
C PRO A 379 -6.74 -22.63 -19.96
N GLN A 380 -6.20 -23.60 -20.71
CA GLN A 380 -5.00 -24.35 -20.31
C GLN A 380 -3.80 -23.43 -20.07
N GLN A 381 -3.61 -22.41 -20.90
CA GLN A 381 -2.48 -21.49 -20.80
C GLN A 381 -2.66 -20.47 -19.67
N VAL A 382 -3.89 -19.98 -19.48
CA VAL A 382 -4.27 -19.13 -18.34
C VAL A 382 -4.08 -19.89 -17.03
N ASN A 383 -4.48 -21.17 -16.97
CA ASN A 383 -4.30 -22.02 -15.80
C ASN A 383 -2.81 -22.27 -15.49
N LYS A 384 -1.98 -22.51 -16.52
CA LYS A 384 -0.52 -22.61 -16.32
C LYS A 384 0.07 -21.30 -15.78
N ALA A 385 -0.34 -20.15 -16.32
CA ALA A 385 0.10 -18.85 -15.82
C ALA A 385 -0.36 -18.58 -14.37
N PHE A 386 -1.59 -18.97 -14.02
CA PHE A 386 -2.12 -18.90 -12.66
C PHE A 386 -1.26 -19.69 -11.67
N TRP A 387 -1.02 -20.97 -11.94
CA TRP A 387 -0.23 -21.83 -11.05
C TRP A 387 1.23 -21.38 -10.95
N ARG A 388 1.81 -20.89 -12.05
CA ARG A 388 3.15 -20.28 -12.06
C ARG A 388 3.21 -19.05 -11.16
N THR A 389 2.21 -18.19 -11.22
CA THR A 389 2.09 -17.01 -10.35
C THR A 389 1.91 -17.46 -8.89
N CYS A 390 1.10 -18.51 -8.65
CA CYS A 390 0.92 -19.03 -7.32
C CYS A 390 2.22 -19.53 -6.68
N SER A 391 3.07 -20.21 -7.46
CA SER A 391 4.41 -20.60 -7.05
C SER A 391 5.30 -19.38 -6.75
N LEU A 392 5.32 -18.35 -7.61
CA LEU A 392 6.10 -17.13 -7.34
C LEU A 392 5.71 -16.49 -6.00
N VAL A 393 4.41 -16.33 -5.75
CA VAL A 393 3.91 -15.76 -4.48
C VAL A 393 4.25 -16.66 -3.30
N LEU A 394 4.27 -17.99 -3.47
CA LEU A 394 4.71 -18.93 -2.43
C LEU A 394 6.18 -18.71 -2.04
N GLY A 395 7.06 -18.47 -3.01
CA GLY A 395 8.46 -18.11 -2.77
C GLY A 395 8.61 -16.81 -1.98
N ALA A 396 7.79 -15.81 -2.30
CA ALA A 396 7.73 -14.55 -1.56
C ALA A 396 7.27 -14.76 -0.11
N CYS A 397 6.21 -15.56 0.10
CA CYS A 397 5.70 -15.88 1.44
C CYS A 397 6.74 -16.61 2.28
N ALA A 398 7.39 -17.61 1.71
CA ALA A 398 8.39 -18.40 2.42
C ALA A 398 9.58 -17.53 2.83
N THR A 399 10.01 -16.59 1.98
CA THR A 399 11.13 -15.70 2.32
C THR A 399 10.76 -14.74 3.47
N ALA A 400 9.49 -14.32 3.56
CA ALA A 400 9.02 -13.42 4.61
C ALA A 400 8.62 -14.13 5.92
N ALA A 401 8.32 -15.43 5.89
CA ALA A 401 7.74 -16.14 7.01
C ALA A 401 8.76 -16.60 8.07
N PHE A 402 10.01 -16.84 7.68
CA PHE A 402 11.06 -17.26 8.60
C PHE A 402 11.73 -16.06 9.28
N LYS A 403 12.25 -16.27 10.48
CA LYS A 403 13.06 -15.27 11.20
C LYS A 403 14.38 -15.04 10.48
N ASP A 404 14.97 -13.86 10.62
CA ASP A 404 16.27 -13.50 10.03
C ASP A 404 17.42 -14.46 10.41
N SER A 405 17.29 -15.20 11.51
CA SER A 405 18.25 -16.22 11.94
C SER A 405 18.24 -17.50 11.08
N VAL A 406 17.18 -17.73 10.31
CA VAL A 406 17.02 -18.92 9.45
C VAL A 406 17.27 -18.49 8.00
N PRO A 407 18.41 -18.85 7.40
CA PRO A 407 18.66 -18.56 6.00
C PRO A 407 17.69 -19.34 5.11
N VAL A 408 17.02 -18.62 4.20
CA VAL A 408 16.07 -19.18 3.25
C VAL A 408 16.67 -19.06 1.85
N HIS A 409 17.09 -20.18 1.27
CA HIS A 409 17.65 -20.21 -0.09
C HIS A 409 16.63 -20.78 -1.06
N LEU A 410 16.08 -19.91 -1.91
CA LEU A 410 15.11 -20.31 -2.92
C LEU A 410 15.78 -21.10 -4.04
N HIS A 411 15.32 -22.32 -4.34
CA HIS A 411 15.91 -23.14 -5.38
C HIS A 411 15.18 -22.98 -6.72
N SER A 412 14.02 -23.62 -6.87
CA SER A 412 13.26 -23.63 -8.12
C SER A 412 11.80 -23.95 -7.87
N PHE A 413 10.92 -23.47 -8.73
CA PHE A 413 9.56 -23.98 -8.84
C PHE A 413 9.41 -24.63 -10.22
N PRO A 414 9.26 -25.97 -10.28
CA PRO A 414 9.03 -26.69 -11.53
C PRO A 414 7.85 -26.17 -12.34
N GLY A 415 7.80 -26.53 -13.62
CA GLY A 415 6.69 -26.15 -14.49
C GLY A 415 5.34 -26.60 -13.94
N PRO A 416 4.28 -25.78 -14.05
CA PRO A 416 2.99 -26.08 -13.46
C PRO A 416 2.34 -27.29 -14.13
N ASP A 417 2.04 -28.33 -13.35
CA ASP A 417 1.15 -29.43 -13.74
C ASP A 417 -0.16 -29.32 -12.97
N ILE A 418 -1.22 -28.87 -13.65
CA ILE A 418 -2.54 -28.63 -13.03
C ILE A 418 -3.16 -29.96 -12.56
N ARG A 419 -2.85 -31.09 -13.21
CA ARG A 419 -3.39 -32.41 -12.88
C ARG A 419 -2.86 -32.95 -11.54
N SER A 420 -1.66 -32.50 -11.15
CA SER A 420 -1.05 -32.85 -9.86
C SER A 420 -1.91 -32.43 -8.67
N GLY A 421 -2.66 -31.32 -8.78
CA GLY A 421 -3.53 -30.82 -7.73
C GLY A 421 -2.87 -29.89 -6.70
N SER A 422 -1.58 -29.56 -6.83
CA SER A 422 -0.92 -28.54 -5.98
C SER A 422 0.14 -27.70 -6.72
N PHE A 423 0.21 -26.39 -6.47
CA PHE A 423 1.35 -25.59 -6.91
C PHE A 423 2.48 -25.73 -5.89
N ILE A 424 3.72 -25.63 -6.35
CA ILE A 424 4.89 -25.98 -5.54
C ILE A 424 6.02 -24.96 -5.64
N TYR A 425 6.87 -24.94 -4.62
CA TYR A 425 8.14 -24.21 -4.63
C TYR A 425 9.18 -24.98 -3.80
N ASP A 426 10.36 -25.23 -4.38
CA ASP A 426 11.46 -25.92 -3.70
C ASP A 426 12.39 -24.89 -3.03
N ILE A 427 12.64 -25.08 -1.73
CA ILE A 427 13.35 -24.16 -0.84
C ILE A 427 14.36 -24.95 -0.01
N ASP A 428 15.60 -24.48 0.00
CA ASP A 428 16.67 -25.01 0.82
C ASP A 428 16.72 -24.24 2.15
N LEU A 429 16.68 -24.98 3.26
CA LEU A 429 16.70 -24.45 4.63
C LEU A 429 17.89 -25.05 5.40
N PRO A 430 19.12 -24.52 5.21
CA PRO A 430 20.34 -25.15 5.73
C PRO A 430 20.38 -25.31 7.25
N SER A 431 19.74 -24.40 8.00
CA SER A 431 19.73 -24.41 9.47
C SER A 431 18.70 -25.37 10.07
N LEU A 432 17.83 -25.96 9.26
CA LEU A 432 16.69 -26.77 9.72
C LEU A 432 16.70 -28.13 9.03
N PRO A 433 17.44 -29.13 9.57
CA PRO A 433 17.58 -30.40 8.89
C PRO A 433 16.34 -31.30 8.96
N ASP A 434 15.67 -31.41 10.10
CA ASP A 434 14.51 -32.31 10.24
C ASP A 434 13.24 -31.56 10.62
N TRP A 435 13.14 -30.31 10.17
CA TRP A 435 11.95 -29.51 10.38
C TRP A 435 10.75 -30.12 9.67
N LYS A 436 9.64 -30.22 10.42
CA LYS A 436 8.33 -30.57 9.90
C LYS A 436 7.36 -29.48 10.35
N PRO A 437 6.66 -28.81 9.43
CA PRO A 437 5.77 -27.74 9.81
C PRO A 437 4.60 -28.29 10.63
N THR A 438 4.29 -27.60 11.72
CA THR A 438 3.06 -27.77 12.47
C THR A 438 1.87 -27.23 11.68
N PRO A 439 0.64 -27.68 11.96
CA PRO A 439 -0.56 -27.11 11.34
C PRO A 439 -0.66 -25.60 11.54
N GLN A 440 -0.25 -25.09 12.71
CA GLN A 440 -0.27 -23.66 13.00
C GLN A 440 0.70 -22.87 12.11
N GLU A 441 1.90 -23.38 11.85
CA GLU A 441 2.85 -22.74 10.92
C GLU A 441 2.30 -22.72 9.48
N LEU A 442 1.63 -23.78 9.03
CA LEU A 442 0.97 -23.81 7.71
C LEU A 442 -0.18 -22.80 7.63
N TYR A 443 -0.94 -22.61 8.70
CA TYR A 443 -1.98 -21.58 8.76
C TYR A 443 -1.38 -20.17 8.71
N THR A 444 -0.28 -19.93 9.43
CA THR A 444 0.43 -18.65 9.37
C THR A 444 0.96 -18.37 7.96
N LEU A 445 1.61 -19.34 7.32
CA LEU A 445 2.05 -19.24 5.92
C LEU A 445 0.89 -18.94 4.96
N SER A 446 -0.25 -19.62 5.17
CA SER A 446 -1.46 -19.36 4.39
C SER A 446 -2.02 -17.96 4.62
N ALA A 447 -1.99 -17.46 5.86
CA ALA A 447 -2.46 -16.13 6.20
C ALA A 447 -1.58 -15.04 5.54
N GLU A 448 -0.25 -15.19 5.58
CA GLU A 448 0.68 -14.30 4.88
C GLU A 448 0.42 -14.29 3.36
N TYR A 449 0.18 -15.46 2.78
CA TYR A 449 -0.18 -15.57 1.36
C TYR A 449 -1.46 -14.82 1.03
N VAL A 450 -2.51 -14.99 1.85
CA VAL A 450 -3.78 -14.27 1.69
C VAL A 450 -3.59 -12.76 1.83
N GLN A 451 -2.70 -12.30 2.72
CA GLN A 451 -2.37 -10.87 2.84
C GLN A 451 -1.75 -10.32 1.54
N LEU A 452 -0.82 -11.05 0.90
CA LEU A 452 -0.25 -10.64 -0.39
C LEU A 452 -1.29 -10.59 -1.52
N CYS A 453 -2.27 -11.50 -1.52
CA CYS A 453 -3.36 -11.48 -2.50
C CYS A 453 -4.29 -10.27 -2.29
N ARG A 454 -4.60 -9.93 -1.04
CA ARG A 454 -5.45 -8.77 -0.70
C ARG A 454 -4.85 -7.43 -1.11
N LYS A 455 -3.53 -7.32 -1.20
CA LYS A 455 -2.84 -6.11 -1.69
C LYS A 455 -3.07 -5.84 -3.19
N LYS A 456 -3.56 -6.81 -3.97
CA LYS A 456 -3.79 -6.71 -5.43
C LYS A 456 -2.57 -6.15 -6.19
N ILE A 457 -1.40 -6.72 -5.95
CA ILE A 457 -0.13 -6.24 -6.50
C ILE A 457 -0.01 -6.67 -7.96
N ASN A 458 0.39 -5.74 -8.83
CA ASN A 458 0.65 -6.03 -10.24
C ASN A 458 1.96 -6.82 -10.40
N LEU A 459 1.95 -7.81 -11.29
CA LEU A 459 3.14 -8.58 -11.63
C LEU A 459 3.96 -7.81 -12.66
N GLU A 460 5.20 -7.46 -12.31
CA GLU A 460 6.10 -6.74 -13.20
C GLU A 460 7.13 -7.69 -13.79
N ARG A 461 7.23 -7.72 -15.13
CA ARG A 461 8.18 -8.51 -15.88
C ARG A 461 9.34 -7.65 -16.36
N LEU A 462 10.55 -8.16 -16.31
CA LEU A 462 11.75 -7.51 -16.85
C LEU A 462 12.67 -8.55 -17.49
N ASP A 463 13.17 -8.28 -18.69
CA ASP A 463 14.21 -9.11 -19.33
C ASP A 463 15.57 -8.45 -19.11
N VAL A 464 16.49 -9.16 -18.46
CA VAL A 464 17.81 -8.64 -18.09
C VAL A 464 18.93 -9.47 -18.71
N SER A 465 20.13 -8.90 -18.82
CA SER A 465 21.34 -9.63 -19.22
C SER A 465 21.76 -10.67 -18.18
N GLU A 466 22.49 -11.70 -18.62
CA GLU A 466 23.09 -12.70 -17.72
C GLU A 466 23.94 -12.07 -16.59
N GLU A 467 24.78 -11.08 -16.92
CA GLU A 467 25.66 -10.41 -15.96
C GLU A 467 24.89 -9.75 -14.82
N LEU A 468 23.89 -8.93 -15.15
CA LEU A 468 23.01 -8.30 -14.17
C LEU A 468 22.19 -9.33 -13.37
N ALA A 469 21.72 -10.42 -14.00
CA ALA A 469 21.03 -11.48 -13.27
C ALA A 469 21.95 -12.13 -12.23
N LEU A 470 23.21 -12.41 -12.58
CA LEU A 470 24.20 -12.94 -11.64
C LEU A 470 24.49 -11.95 -10.50
N GLU A 471 24.53 -10.64 -10.78
CA GLU A 471 24.68 -9.62 -9.74
C GLU A 471 23.47 -9.57 -8.80
N MET A 472 22.26 -9.70 -9.35
CA MET A 472 21.03 -9.69 -8.55
C MET A 472 20.97 -10.90 -7.60
N PHE A 473 21.30 -12.10 -8.07
CA PHE A 473 21.21 -13.34 -7.28
C PHE A 473 22.54 -13.80 -6.67
N VAL A 474 23.45 -12.87 -6.39
CA VAL A 474 24.78 -13.15 -5.82
C VAL A 474 24.72 -13.85 -4.46
N ASP A 475 23.64 -13.63 -3.70
CA ASP A 475 23.35 -14.24 -2.41
C ASP A 475 22.91 -15.70 -2.51
N ASN A 476 22.40 -16.13 -3.68
CA ASN A 476 21.79 -17.43 -3.86
C ASN A 476 22.57 -18.31 -4.83
N GLU A 477 23.31 -19.27 -4.28
CA GLU A 477 24.16 -20.17 -5.06
C GLU A 477 23.39 -21.05 -6.06
N HIS A 478 22.16 -21.45 -5.71
CA HIS A 478 21.32 -22.29 -6.59
C HIS A 478 20.91 -21.52 -7.85
N LYS A 479 20.46 -20.28 -7.68
CA LYS A 479 20.07 -19.41 -8.80
C LYS A 479 21.27 -19.03 -9.66
N ALA A 480 22.41 -18.70 -9.04
CA ALA A 480 23.65 -18.42 -9.75
C ALA A 480 24.10 -19.57 -10.67
N LYS A 481 23.94 -20.83 -10.24
CA LYS A 481 24.24 -22.02 -11.07
C LYS A 481 23.24 -22.21 -12.23
N GLN A 482 21.98 -21.82 -12.05
CA GLN A 482 20.93 -21.97 -13.06
C GLN A 482 20.99 -20.90 -14.16
N ILE A 483 21.34 -19.66 -13.81
CA ILE A 483 21.31 -18.49 -14.71
C ILE A 483 22.04 -18.73 -16.05
N PRO A 484 23.30 -19.22 -16.08
CA PRO A 484 24.00 -19.45 -17.35
C PRO A 484 23.29 -20.45 -18.26
N SER A 485 22.64 -21.47 -17.69
CA SER A 485 21.88 -22.45 -18.47
C SER A 485 20.60 -21.86 -19.08
N ILE A 486 19.98 -20.90 -18.39
CA ILE A 486 18.76 -20.21 -18.83
C ILE A 486 19.10 -19.19 -19.92
N ALA A 487 20.23 -18.48 -19.78
CA ALA A 487 20.67 -17.44 -20.70
C ALA A 487 21.15 -17.97 -22.07
N ARG A 488 21.50 -19.26 -22.20
CA ARG A 488 22.10 -19.83 -23.44
C ARG A 488 21.35 -19.53 -24.74
N ASN A 489 20.02 -19.44 -24.69
CA ASN A 489 19.23 -19.30 -25.91
C ASN A 489 19.24 -17.86 -26.44
N ASN A 490 18.94 -16.88 -25.59
CA ASN A 490 18.66 -15.50 -26.01
C ASN A 490 19.58 -14.46 -25.34
N GLY A 491 20.58 -14.88 -24.54
CA GLY A 491 21.43 -14.01 -23.73
C GLY A 491 20.70 -13.23 -22.63
N LYS A 492 19.40 -13.49 -22.46
CA LYS A 492 18.51 -12.77 -21.54
C LYS A 492 17.85 -13.72 -20.56
N VAL A 493 17.64 -13.22 -19.35
CA VAL A 493 16.94 -13.90 -18.26
C VAL A 493 15.69 -13.10 -17.93
N THR A 494 14.54 -13.76 -17.93
CA THR A 494 13.27 -13.13 -17.57
C THR A 494 13.05 -13.18 -16.06
N LEU A 495 12.85 -12.00 -15.47
CA LEU A 495 12.56 -11.79 -14.06
C LEU A 495 11.11 -11.35 -13.88
N TYR A 496 10.52 -11.80 -12.77
CA TYR A 496 9.22 -11.34 -12.30
C TYR A 496 9.34 -10.78 -10.90
N LYS A 497 8.70 -9.64 -10.68
CA LYS A 497 8.60 -8.98 -9.39
C LYS A 497 7.16 -9.05 -8.87
N VAL A 498 7.02 -9.46 -7.61
CA VAL A 498 5.80 -9.33 -6.82
C VAL A 498 6.15 -8.65 -5.48
N ASP A 499 5.54 -7.50 -5.21
CA ASP A 499 5.94 -6.61 -4.11
C ASP A 499 7.44 -6.26 -4.21
N LYS A 500 8.25 -6.69 -3.24
CA LYS A 500 9.72 -6.61 -3.24
C LYS A 500 10.41 -7.90 -3.67
N HIS A 501 9.66 -9.00 -3.78
CA HIS A 501 10.20 -10.29 -4.12
C HIS A 501 10.44 -10.40 -5.63
N ILE A 502 11.65 -10.81 -6.02
CA ILE A 502 12.05 -10.98 -7.41
C ILE A 502 12.60 -12.38 -7.62
N ASP A 503 12.11 -13.05 -8.65
CA ASP A 503 12.58 -14.38 -9.04
C ASP A 503 12.56 -14.59 -10.55
N ILE A 504 13.29 -15.62 -10.99
CA ILE A 504 13.46 -16.00 -12.39
C ILE A 504 12.30 -16.89 -12.83
N SER A 505 11.67 -16.57 -13.97
CA SER A 505 10.67 -17.43 -14.57
C SER A 505 10.53 -17.19 -16.06
N LYS A 506 10.20 -18.23 -16.83
CA LYS A 506 9.92 -18.10 -18.27
C LYS A 506 8.62 -17.34 -18.57
N GLY A 507 7.68 -17.31 -17.62
CA GLY A 507 6.36 -16.71 -17.83
C GLY A 507 5.46 -17.47 -18.81
N PRO A 508 4.35 -16.86 -19.24
CA PRO A 508 3.77 -15.62 -18.71
C PRO A 508 3.12 -15.82 -17.32
N MET A 509 2.75 -14.74 -16.64
CA MET A 509 2.05 -14.72 -15.35
C MET A 509 0.72 -13.97 -15.45
N ILE A 510 -0.16 -14.16 -14.46
CA ILE A 510 -1.42 -13.43 -14.39
C ILE A 510 -1.18 -11.95 -14.07
N SER A 511 -2.16 -11.08 -14.34
CA SER A 511 -2.01 -9.63 -14.24
C SER A 511 -1.64 -9.15 -12.84
N ASN A 512 -2.40 -9.57 -11.82
CA ASN A 512 -2.21 -9.12 -10.45
C ASN A 512 -2.55 -10.21 -9.42
N THR A 513 -2.01 -10.08 -8.20
CA THR A 513 -2.23 -11.05 -7.12
C THR A 513 -3.69 -11.11 -6.64
N GLY A 514 -4.52 -10.11 -6.97
CA GLY A 514 -5.94 -10.08 -6.64
C GLY A 514 -6.80 -11.03 -7.48
N GLN A 515 -6.24 -11.58 -8.56
CA GLN A 515 -6.88 -12.65 -9.35
C GLN A 515 -6.79 -14.02 -8.66
N ILE A 516 -5.96 -14.14 -7.61
CA ILE A 516 -5.90 -15.30 -6.73
C ILE A 516 -6.99 -15.13 -5.66
N GLY A 517 -7.95 -16.05 -5.66
CA GLY A 517 -9.08 -16.06 -4.74
C GLY A 517 -8.74 -16.87 -3.49
N ARG A 518 -9.37 -18.04 -3.36
CA ARG A 518 -9.18 -18.90 -2.20
C ARG A 518 -7.87 -19.67 -2.32
N VAL A 519 -7.02 -19.61 -1.30
CA VAL A 519 -5.70 -20.25 -1.28
C VAL A 519 -5.38 -20.85 0.09
N THR A 520 -4.66 -21.96 0.12
CA THR A 520 -4.17 -22.59 1.34
C THR A 520 -2.86 -23.33 1.06
N ILE A 521 -1.88 -23.15 1.94
CA ILE A 521 -0.64 -23.91 1.96
C ILE A 521 -0.90 -25.20 2.73
N THR A 522 -0.78 -26.33 2.05
CA THR A 522 -1.31 -27.61 2.52
C THR A 522 -0.26 -28.48 3.20
N SER A 523 0.97 -28.46 2.68
CA SER A 523 2.04 -29.32 3.17
C SER A 523 3.42 -28.81 2.78
N VAL A 524 4.43 -29.20 3.54
CA VAL A 524 5.85 -29.07 3.17
C VAL A 524 6.47 -30.46 3.29
N HIS A 525 7.11 -30.92 2.23
CA HIS A 525 7.75 -32.23 2.19
C HIS A 525 9.25 -32.06 2.10
N LYS A 526 10.00 -32.74 2.97
CA LYS A 526 11.45 -32.86 2.80
C LYS A 526 11.71 -33.75 1.60
N LEU A 527 12.43 -33.23 0.61
CA LEU A 527 12.89 -34.02 -0.53
C LEU A 527 14.13 -34.78 -0.10
N THR A 528 14.21 -36.06 -0.44
CA THR A 528 15.39 -36.89 -0.20
C THR A 528 16.12 -37.10 -1.53
N GLY A 529 17.40 -36.74 -1.58
CA GLY A 529 18.28 -36.92 -2.74
C GLY A 529 19.51 -37.72 -2.31
N GLY A 530 19.90 -38.72 -3.11
CA GLY A 530 21.03 -39.61 -2.83
C GLY A 530 22.36 -39.16 -3.44
N GLY A 531 22.45 -37.93 -3.97
CA GLY A 531 23.65 -37.39 -4.61
C GLY A 531 24.59 -36.69 -3.62
N VAL A 532 25.90 -36.89 -3.80
CA VAL A 532 26.97 -36.24 -2.99
C VAL A 532 27.00 -34.72 -3.17
N SER A 533 26.30 -34.17 -4.17
CA SER A 533 26.32 -32.75 -4.58
C SER A 533 25.03 -31.99 -4.27
N ASP A 534 24.00 -32.66 -3.75
CA ASP A 534 22.68 -32.06 -3.55
C ASP A 534 22.61 -31.31 -2.20
N PRO A 535 21.82 -30.21 -2.12
CA PRO A 535 21.60 -29.54 -0.84
C PRO A 535 20.98 -30.52 0.15
N PRO A 536 21.56 -30.69 1.36
CA PRO A 536 21.14 -31.73 2.28
C PRO A 536 19.72 -31.53 2.82
N GLN A 537 19.18 -30.30 2.76
CA GLN A 537 17.92 -29.89 3.42
C GLN A 537 16.97 -29.16 2.46
N LEU A 538 16.62 -29.82 1.34
CA LEU A 538 15.67 -29.30 0.37
C LEU A 538 14.22 -29.65 0.71
N TYR A 539 13.36 -28.65 0.77
CA TYR A 539 11.95 -28.77 1.12
C TYR A 539 11.05 -28.31 -0.03
N ARG A 540 10.01 -29.09 -0.32
CA ARG A 540 8.97 -28.75 -1.29
C ARG A 540 7.74 -28.22 -0.56
N PHE A 541 7.54 -26.91 -0.65
CA PHE A 541 6.33 -26.24 -0.16
C PHE A 541 5.21 -26.43 -1.18
N GLN A 542 4.01 -26.75 -0.73
CA GLN A 542 2.87 -27.02 -1.61
C GLN A 542 1.60 -26.32 -1.12
N GLY A 543 0.80 -25.85 -2.07
CA GLY A 543 -0.50 -25.27 -1.79
C GLY A 543 -1.49 -25.50 -2.90
N VAL A 544 -2.74 -25.12 -2.65
CA VAL A 544 -3.82 -25.13 -3.63
C VAL A 544 -4.52 -23.78 -3.64
N ALA A 545 -4.85 -23.29 -4.83
CA ALA A 545 -5.50 -22.00 -5.03
C ALA A 545 -6.55 -22.09 -6.13
N LEU A 546 -7.57 -21.24 -6.01
CA LEU A 546 -8.61 -21.04 -7.01
C LEU A 546 -8.63 -19.56 -7.45
N PRO A 547 -8.90 -19.27 -8.73
CA PRO A 547 -9.11 -17.89 -9.18
C PRO A 547 -10.28 -17.22 -8.44
N THR A 548 -10.25 -15.90 -8.29
CA THR A 548 -11.27 -15.13 -7.55
C THR A 548 -12.69 -15.33 -8.08
N GLY A 549 -12.86 -15.57 -9.39
CA GLY A 549 -14.17 -15.85 -9.99
C GLY A 549 -14.72 -17.26 -9.73
N VAL A 550 -13.90 -18.19 -9.22
CA VAL A 550 -14.30 -19.58 -8.97
C VAL A 550 -14.71 -19.73 -7.50
N ILE A 551 -16.02 -19.70 -7.27
CA ILE A 551 -16.60 -19.85 -5.94
C ILE A 551 -16.82 -21.33 -5.66
N LEU A 552 -16.25 -21.81 -4.55
CA LEU A 552 -16.34 -23.21 -4.14
C LEU A 552 -16.61 -23.29 -2.64
N ASN A 553 -17.56 -24.14 -2.24
CA ASN A 553 -17.97 -24.25 -0.84
C ASN A 553 -16.83 -24.79 0.06
N HIS A 554 -17.02 -24.72 1.38
CA HIS A 554 -15.96 -25.12 2.32
C HIS A 554 -15.56 -26.60 2.18
N PHE A 555 -16.54 -27.49 2.03
CA PHE A 555 -16.35 -28.93 1.93
C PHE A 555 -15.64 -29.38 0.64
N ALA A 556 -16.08 -28.88 -0.51
CA ALA A 556 -15.43 -29.19 -1.78
C ALA A 556 -13.97 -28.68 -1.79
N PHE A 557 -13.71 -27.54 -1.15
CA PHE A 557 -12.35 -27.01 -1.08
C PHE A 557 -11.50 -27.84 -0.13
N SER A 558 -12.07 -28.39 0.95
CA SER A 558 -11.33 -29.29 1.83
C SER A 558 -10.88 -30.55 1.08
N ILE A 559 -11.70 -31.10 0.18
CA ILE A 559 -11.30 -32.22 -0.69
C ILE A 559 -10.07 -31.85 -1.54
N LEU A 560 -10.05 -30.64 -2.11
CA LEU A 560 -8.90 -30.16 -2.88
C LEU A 560 -7.65 -30.01 -1.98
N THR A 561 -7.82 -29.47 -0.77
CA THR A 561 -6.70 -29.34 0.18
C THR A 561 -6.15 -30.70 0.61
N ASP A 562 -7.02 -31.70 0.80
CA ASP A 562 -6.61 -33.06 1.18
C ASP A 562 -5.87 -33.75 0.03
N ARG A 563 -6.31 -33.57 -1.22
CA ARG A 563 -5.55 -34.02 -2.39
C ARG A 563 -4.18 -33.35 -2.46
N ALA A 564 -4.12 -32.04 -2.24
CA ALA A 564 -2.90 -31.24 -2.31
C ALA A 564 -1.92 -31.46 -1.14
N LYS A 565 -2.25 -32.27 -0.13
CA LYS A 565 -1.30 -32.74 0.90
C LYS A 565 -0.36 -33.83 0.37
N LYS A 566 -0.77 -34.57 -0.67
CA LYS A 566 0.06 -35.61 -1.29
C LYS A 566 1.24 -34.97 -2.00
N LEU A 567 2.42 -35.57 -1.88
CA LEU A 567 3.64 -35.07 -2.51
C LEU A 567 3.44 -34.93 -4.03
N ASN A 568 3.49 -33.69 -4.51
CA ASN A 568 3.51 -33.39 -5.93
C ASN A 568 4.63 -34.17 -6.69
N PRO A 569 4.29 -34.90 -7.77
CA PRO A 569 5.22 -35.73 -8.52
C PRO A 569 6.15 -34.95 -9.47
N ALA A 570 6.05 -33.62 -9.53
CA ALA A 570 6.94 -32.81 -10.35
C ALA A 570 8.41 -33.15 -10.08
N ARG A 571 9.25 -33.10 -11.12
CA ARG A 571 10.64 -33.51 -11.04
C ARG A 571 11.38 -32.84 -9.88
N SER A 572 12.12 -33.62 -9.10
CA SER A 572 12.99 -33.10 -8.05
C SER A 572 14.28 -32.55 -8.66
N PRO A 573 14.81 -31.42 -8.17
CA PRO A 573 16.13 -30.93 -8.56
C PRO A 573 17.26 -31.93 -8.33
N MET A 574 17.06 -32.87 -7.39
CA MET A 574 18.04 -33.89 -6.98
C MET A 574 18.00 -35.17 -7.84
N SER A 575 17.17 -35.22 -8.90
CA SER A 575 17.05 -36.41 -9.77
C SER A 575 17.91 -36.27 -11.05
N PRO A 576 18.79 -37.25 -11.37
CA PRO A 576 19.70 -37.19 -12.52
C PRO A 576 19.03 -36.92 -13.87
N LEU A 577 19.77 -36.30 -14.79
CA LEU A 577 19.32 -35.82 -16.12
C LEU A 577 19.04 -36.92 -17.17
N SER A 578 19.18 -38.21 -16.85
CA SER A 578 19.19 -39.29 -17.85
C SER A 578 17.81 -39.66 -18.45
N GLU A 579 16.69 -39.17 -17.92
CA GLU A 579 15.34 -39.51 -18.44
C GLU A 579 14.71 -38.42 -19.32
N ALA A 580 15.49 -37.41 -19.72
CA ALA A 580 14.99 -36.23 -20.43
C ALA A 580 14.51 -36.47 -21.88
N HIS A 581 14.72 -37.65 -22.48
CA HIS A 581 14.40 -37.90 -23.89
C HIS A 581 13.10 -38.69 -24.14
N SER A 582 12.47 -39.24 -23.11
CA SER A 582 11.29 -40.11 -23.26
C SER A 582 9.97 -39.46 -22.85
N GLN A 583 9.95 -38.52 -21.90
CA GLN A 583 8.69 -37.92 -21.41
C GLN A 583 8.21 -36.70 -22.23
N ASP A 584 9.11 -35.87 -22.75
CA ASP A 584 8.71 -34.73 -23.60
C ASP A 584 8.18 -35.17 -24.99
N LYS A 585 8.51 -36.39 -25.44
CA LYS A 585 7.92 -36.98 -26.65
C LYS A 585 6.51 -37.56 -26.42
N ALA A 586 6.17 -37.95 -25.19
CA ALA A 586 4.85 -38.48 -24.88
C ALA A 586 3.79 -37.38 -24.72
N ALA A 587 4.18 -36.18 -24.26
CA ALA A 587 3.27 -35.04 -24.12
C ALA A 587 2.96 -34.30 -25.45
N ALA A 588 3.69 -34.61 -26.53
CA ALA A 588 3.44 -34.07 -27.88
C ALA A 588 2.57 -34.99 -28.76
N ARG A 589 2.11 -36.12 -28.23
CA ARG A 589 1.21 -37.08 -28.90
C ARG A 589 0.09 -37.56 -27.98
N VAL A 590 -0.73 -36.65 -27.45
CA VAL A 590 -2.13 -36.93 -27.04
C VAL A 590 -2.93 -35.66 -27.18
#